data_AF-A0A6C0DIC2-F1
#
_entry.id   AF-A0A6C0DIC2-F1
#
_cell.length_a   1.000
_cell.length_b   1.000
_cell.length_c   1.000
_cell.angle_alpha   90.00
_cell.angle_beta   90.00
_cell.angle_gamma   90.00
#
_symmetry.space_group_name_H-M   'P 1'
#
loop_
_entity.id
_entity.type
_entity.pdbx_description
1 polymer ?
#
loop_
_entity_poly.entity_id
_entity_poly.type
_entity_poly.pdbx_seq_one_letter_code
_entity_poly.pdbx_strand_id
1 'polypeptide(L)'
;MNTMNTMNYMNITEQIIKMIRFVKETQIEQNTYLVAGCFLLFFIFVVILVVIVGSYYIIQFLEVNIINDLYFCNYSYNKKTSALLKKYGDYKINKIYLVKNPISKFTNFILNIITFYKFQKTIETYNKTFNTNIYPYHVSLIVEISLPNKLTKLLLIEKSNCINVTENVSFNEKKILKVIKIPKQKYSIRTILQETQKRIGDKKFFNWTIYKNNCYVFIKEILMTIGLLNKTNIRFINQDKIIKPLNFSDFTLHTIHFFCSLHNIFDNYILL
;
A
#
# COMPACT_ATOMS: atom_id res chain seq x y z
N MET A 1 77.68 1.79 -14.70
CA MET A 1 76.48 2.45 -15.26
C MET A 1 75.17 1.65 -15.12
N ASN A 2 75.17 0.42 -14.58
CA ASN A 2 73.95 -0.42 -14.46
C ASN A 2 73.22 -0.42 -13.10
N THR A 3 73.76 0.24 -12.07
CA THR A 3 73.18 0.23 -10.71
C THR A 3 72.12 1.31 -10.46
N MET A 4 72.05 2.35 -11.29
CA MET A 4 71.11 3.46 -11.11
C MET A 4 69.70 3.13 -11.63
N ASN A 5 69.60 2.27 -12.65
CA ASN A 5 68.31 1.79 -13.16
C ASN A 5 67.65 0.81 -12.19
N THR A 6 68.39 -0.10 -11.56
CA THR A 6 67.82 -1.11 -10.65
C THR A 6 67.21 -0.49 -9.38
N MET A 7 67.78 0.60 -8.86
CA MET A 7 67.26 1.29 -7.68
C MET A 7 65.91 1.99 -7.96
N ASN A 8 65.68 2.48 -9.18
CA ASN A 8 64.42 3.10 -9.56
C ASN A 8 63.30 2.06 -9.78
N TYR A 9 63.64 0.87 -10.32
CA TYR A 9 62.68 -0.23 -10.46
C TYR A 9 62.23 -0.83 -9.12
N MET A 10 63.12 -0.90 -8.10
CA MET A 10 62.71 -1.35 -6.76
C MET A 10 61.66 -0.41 -6.13
N ASN A 11 61.81 0.91 -6.28
CA ASN A 11 60.86 1.89 -5.74
C ASN A 11 59.47 1.78 -6.39
N ILE A 12 59.41 1.58 -7.72
CA ILE A 12 58.15 1.38 -8.45
C ILE A 12 57.47 0.08 -7.99
N THR A 13 58.24 -1.00 -7.79
CA THR A 13 57.71 -2.30 -7.36
C THR A 13 57.10 -2.21 -5.96
N GLU A 14 57.75 -1.51 -5.02
CA GLU A 14 57.19 -1.30 -3.67
C GLU A 14 55.91 -0.45 -3.68
N GLN A 15 55.84 0.57 -4.53
CA GLN A 15 54.63 1.39 -4.68
C GLN A 15 53.45 0.57 -5.23
N ILE A 16 53.69 -0.28 -6.22
CA ILE A 16 52.67 -1.20 -6.75
C ILE A 16 52.19 -2.19 -5.68
N ILE A 17 53.11 -2.76 -4.89
CA ILE A 17 52.75 -3.68 -3.80
C ILE A 17 51.90 -2.97 -2.73
N LYS A 18 52.25 -1.75 -2.34
CA LYS A 18 51.47 -0.94 -1.38
C LYS A 18 50.06 -0.65 -1.92
N MET A 19 49.95 -0.29 -3.20
CA MET A 19 48.65 -0.04 -3.85
C MET A 19 47.78 -1.30 -3.89
N ILE A 20 48.35 -2.47 -4.23
CA ILE A 20 47.62 -3.75 -4.24
C ILE A 20 47.13 -4.14 -2.83
N ARG A 21 47.95 -3.93 -1.79
CA ARG A 21 47.52 -4.19 -0.40
C ARG A 21 46.37 -3.29 0.02
N PHE A 22 46.47 -1.99 -0.26
CA PHE A 22 45.40 -1.02 0.03
C PHE A 22 44.08 -1.37 -0.68
N VAL A 23 44.13 -1.77 -1.96
CA VAL A 23 42.93 -2.22 -2.70
C VAL A 23 42.34 -3.50 -2.09
N LYS A 24 43.16 -4.46 -1.65
CA LYS A 24 42.67 -5.68 -0.98
C LYS A 24 42.05 -5.38 0.39
N GLU A 25 42.68 -4.53 1.19
CA GLU A 25 42.18 -4.14 2.53
C GLU A 25 40.83 -3.41 2.41
N THR A 26 40.71 -2.44 1.50
CA THR A 26 39.44 -1.75 1.24
C THR A 26 38.34 -2.70 0.73
N GLN A 27 38.69 -3.69 -0.11
CA GLN A 27 37.73 -4.72 -0.55
C GLN A 27 37.30 -5.65 0.60
N ILE A 28 38.21 -6.02 1.51
CA ILE A 28 37.90 -6.83 2.70
C ILE A 28 36.99 -6.03 3.64
N GLU A 29 37.26 -4.76 3.87
CA GLU A 29 36.41 -3.88 4.68
C GLU A 29 35.00 -3.78 4.09
N GLN A 30 34.88 -3.49 2.79
CA GLN A 30 33.59 -3.43 2.09
C GLN A 30 32.79 -4.74 2.22
N ASN A 31 33.45 -5.88 2.02
CA ASN A 31 32.83 -7.19 2.20
C ASN A 31 32.38 -7.42 3.65
N THR A 32 33.16 -6.97 4.63
CA THR A 32 32.83 -7.09 6.06
C THR A 32 31.57 -6.29 6.40
N TYR A 33 31.46 -5.05 5.92
CA TYR A 33 30.25 -4.24 6.12
C TYR A 33 29.02 -4.85 5.45
N LEU A 34 29.17 -5.42 4.25
CA LEU A 34 28.07 -6.10 3.55
C LEU A 34 27.57 -7.32 4.34
N VAL A 35 28.49 -8.17 4.82
CA VAL A 35 28.14 -9.35 5.62
C VAL A 35 27.48 -8.95 6.93
N ALA A 36 28.02 -7.95 7.64
CA ALA A 36 27.42 -7.42 8.86
C ALA A 36 26.02 -6.86 8.61
N GLY A 37 25.83 -6.13 7.51
CA GLY A 37 24.54 -5.61 7.08
C GLY A 37 23.52 -6.72 6.79
N CYS A 38 23.92 -7.78 6.08
CA CYS A 38 23.08 -8.96 5.86
C CYS A 38 22.70 -9.65 7.16
N PHE A 39 23.65 -9.80 8.10
CA PHE A 39 23.38 -10.41 9.40
C PHE A 39 22.39 -9.58 10.22
N LEU A 40 22.55 -8.25 10.22
CA LEU A 40 21.63 -7.34 10.90
C LEU A 40 20.21 -7.42 10.31
N LEU A 41 20.08 -7.42 8.98
CA LEU A 41 18.79 -7.57 8.31
C LEU A 41 18.13 -8.91 8.63
N PHE A 42 18.91 -9.99 8.65
CA PHE A 42 18.43 -11.31 9.04
C PHE A 42 17.97 -11.33 10.50
N PHE A 43 18.73 -10.74 11.41
CA PHE A 43 18.37 -10.63 12.82
C PHE A 43 17.06 -9.86 13.01
N ILE A 44 16.90 -8.71 12.36
CA ILE A 44 15.66 -7.92 12.37
C ILE A 44 14.48 -8.76 11.86
N PHE A 45 14.69 -9.49 10.76
CA PHE A 45 13.66 -10.37 10.20
C PHE A 45 13.23 -11.46 11.20
N VAL A 46 14.17 -12.13 11.87
CA VAL A 46 13.87 -13.13 12.90
C VAL A 46 13.10 -12.52 14.07
N VAL A 47 13.49 -11.34 14.55
CA VAL A 47 12.77 -10.63 15.61
C VAL A 47 11.33 -10.33 15.20
N ILE A 48 11.11 -9.83 13.98
CA ILE A 48 9.77 -9.56 13.45
C ILE A 48 8.93 -10.85 13.42
N LEU A 49 9.50 -11.97 12.98
CA LEU A 49 8.80 -13.26 12.98
C LEU A 49 8.41 -13.71 14.39
N VAL A 50 9.34 -13.62 15.35
CA VAL A 50 9.06 -13.96 16.75
C VAL A 50 7.95 -13.09 17.32
N VAL A 51 7.94 -11.79 17.02
CA VAL A 51 6.87 -10.87 17.45
C VAL A 51 5.53 -11.22 16.81
N ILE A 52 5.48 -11.52 15.51
CA ILE A 52 4.22 -11.89 14.82
C ILE A 52 3.65 -13.18 15.40
N VAL A 53 4.48 -14.21 15.57
CA VAL A 53 4.07 -15.51 16.11
C VAL A 53 3.67 -15.38 17.58
N GLY A 54 4.49 -14.72 18.40
CA GLY A 54 4.20 -14.51 19.82
C GLY A 54 2.93 -13.72 20.05
N SER A 55 2.74 -12.61 19.34
CA SER A 55 1.51 -11.80 19.43
C SER A 55 0.26 -12.56 18.97
N TYR A 56 0.37 -13.41 17.95
CA TYR A 56 -0.75 -14.26 17.52
C TYR A 56 -1.22 -15.19 18.63
N TYR A 57 -0.30 -15.90 19.29
CA TYR A 57 -0.66 -16.82 20.37
C TYR A 57 -1.20 -16.09 21.60
N ILE A 58 -0.68 -14.90 21.91
CA ILE A 58 -1.24 -14.05 22.98
C ILE A 58 -2.69 -13.66 22.65
N ILE A 59 -2.97 -13.23 21.42
CA ILE A 59 -4.32 -12.84 20.99
C ILE A 59 -5.29 -14.03 21.04
N GLN A 60 -4.84 -15.20 20.60
CA GLN A 60 -5.61 -16.44 20.68
C GLN A 60 -5.89 -16.84 22.14
N PHE A 61 -4.88 -16.74 23.01
CA PHE A 61 -5.02 -17.01 24.44
C PHE A 61 -6.01 -16.06 25.13
N LEU A 62 -6.09 -14.80 24.67
CA LEU A 62 -7.03 -13.81 25.17
C LEU A 62 -8.43 -13.90 24.52
N GLU A 63 -8.66 -14.87 23.62
CA GLU A 63 -9.92 -15.05 22.86
C GLU A 63 -10.38 -13.79 22.09
N VAL A 64 -9.44 -12.91 21.74
CA VAL A 64 -9.74 -11.67 21.02
C VAL A 64 -10.05 -12.00 19.56
N ASN A 65 -11.19 -11.53 19.05
CA ASN A 65 -11.54 -11.78 17.66
C ASN A 65 -10.69 -10.89 16.73
N ILE A 66 -9.68 -11.49 16.10
CA ILE A 66 -8.72 -10.78 15.22
C ILE A 66 -9.44 -9.93 14.15
N ILE A 67 -10.59 -10.38 13.68
CA ILE A 67 -11.33 -9.74 12.59
C ILE A 67 -12.21 -8.57 13.09
N ASN A 68 -12.76 -8.71 14.29
CA ASN A 68 -13.81 -7.83 14.82
C ASN A 68 -13.35 -6.92 15.96
N ASP A 69 -12.15 -7.12 16.50
CA ASP A 69 -11.66 -6.44 17.69
C ASP A 69 -10.29 -5.77 17.51
N LEU A 70 -9.44 -6.26 16.59
CA LEU A 70 -8.13 -5.63 16.31
C LEU A 70 -8.27 -4.49 15.29
N TYR A 71 -8.71 -3.34 15.79
CA TYR A 71 -8.71 -2.09 15.05
C TYR A 71 -7.66 -1.14 15.62
N PHE A 72 -6.44 -1.24 15.11
CA PHE A 72 -5.37 -0.29 15.42
C PHE A 72 -5.46 1.02 14.61
N CYS A 73 -6.54 1.23 13.87
CA CYS A 73 -6.68 2.45 13.08
C CYS A 73 -7.23 3.58 13.97
N ASN A 74 -6.46 4.66 14.04
CA ASN A 74 -6.91 5.94 14.54
C ASN A 74 -8.21 6.34 13.81
N TYR A 75 -9.26 6.74 14.54
CA TYR A 75 -10.54 7.20 13.97
C TYR A 75 -10.43 8.63 13.40
N SER A 76 -9.30 8.90 12.75
CA SER A 76 -8.94 10.19 12.19
C SER A 76 -8.17 10.00 10.89
N TYR A 77 -8.23 11.00 10.03
CA TYR A 77 -7.36 11.06 8.86
C TYR A 77 -5.89 11.24 9.28
N ASN A 78 -4.96 10.71 8.49
CA ASN A 78 -3.54 11.04 8.67
C ASN A 78 -3.29 12.54 8.40
N LYS A 79 -2.13 13.05 8.84
CA LYS A 79 -1.79 14.48 8.75
C LYS A 79 -1.87 15.02 7.32
N LYS A 80 -1.32 14.27 6.36
CA LYS A 80 -1.32 14.63 4.93
C LYS A 80 -2.73 14.75 4.36
N THR A 81 -3.58 13.76 4.62
CA THR A 81 -4.98 13.76 4.19
C THR A 81 -5.76 14.89 4.87
N SER A 82 -5.54 15.11 6.17
CA SER A 82 -6.15 16.22 6.91
C SER A 82 -5.78 17.58 6.31
N ALA A 83 -4.50 17.79 5.99
CA ALA A 83 -4.03 19.02 5.36
C ALA A 83 -4.66 19.24 3.97
N LEU A 84 -4.75 18.19 3.15
CA LEU A 84 -5.39 18.26 1.83
C LEU A 84 -6.90 18.47 1.91
N LEU A 85 -7.58 17.85 2.88
CA LEU A 85 -9.00 18.11 3.13
C LEU A 85 -9.24 19.52 3.66
N LYS A 86 -8.35 20.08 4.47
CA LYS A 86 -8.41 21.49 4.88
C LYS A 86 -8.22 22.41 3.67
N LYS A 87 -7.27 22.09 2.79
CA LYS A 87 -6.94 22.90 1.61
C LYS A 87 -8.00 22.84 0.51
N TYR A 88 -8.54 21.65 0.25
CA TYR A 88 -9.36 21.38 -0.93
C TYR A 88 -10.73 20.76 -0.67
N GLY A 89 -11.02 20.37 0.57
CA GLY A 89 -12.18 19.55 0.90
C GLY A 89 -13.52 20.21 0.59
N ASP A 90 -13.56 21.54 0.59
CA ASP A 90 -14.78 22.33 0.43
C ASP A 90 -15.05 22.79 -1.01
N TYR A 91 -14.12 22.54 -1.93
CA TYR A 91 -14.34 22.87 -3.34
C TYR A 91 -15.37 21.95 -4.01
N LYS A 92 -16.14 22.53 -4.93
CA LYS A 92 -17.15 21.81 -5.70
C LYS A 92 -16.50 20.77 -6.61
N ILE A 93 -17.03 19.56 -6.57
CA ILE A 93 -16.66 18.48 -7.48
C ILE A 93 -17.42 18.64 -8.81
N ASN A 94 -16.69 18.62 -9.92
CA ASN A 94 -17.22 18.66 -11.28
C ASN A 94 -17.41 17.27 -11.87
N LYS A 95 -16.42 16.38 -11.65
CA LYS A 95 -16.39 15.03 -12.22
C LYS A 95 -15.82 14.04 -11.21
N ILE A 96 -16.35 12.81 -11.26
CA ILE A 96 -15.82 11.67 -10.53
C ILE A 96 -15.42 10.62 -11.56
N TYR A 97 -14.25 10.04 -11.37
CA TYR A 97 -13.75 8.91 -12.14
C TYR A 97 -13.62 7.72 -11.19
N LEU A 98 -14.27 6.60 -11.51
CA LEU A 98 -13.92 5.32 -10.91
C LEU A 98 -12.62 4.85 -11.53
N VAL A 99 -11.71 4.37 -10.68
CA VAL A 99 -10.40 3.91 -11.11
C VAL A 99 -10.20 2.48 -10.66
N LYS A 100 -9.67 1.66 -11.56
CA LYS A 100 -9.11 0.34 -11.27
C LYS A 100 -7.63 0.35 -11.60
N ASN A 101 -6.81 0.13 -10.58
CA ASN A 101 -5.36 0.00 -10.70
C ASN A 101 -4.99 -1.46 -10.45
N PRO A 102 -4.29 -2.14 -11.36
CA PRO A 102 -3.77 -3.48 -11.06
C PRO A 102 -2.92 -3.41 -9.77
N ILE A 103 -3.06 -4.41 -8.90
CA ILE A 103 -2.14 -4.49 -7.75
C ILE A 103 -0.69 -4.54 -8.23
N SER A 104 0.22 -3.93 -7.47
CA SER A 104 1.63 -3.90 -7.86
C SER A 104 2.24 -5.30 -7.81
N LYS A 105 3.30 -5.54 -8.59
CA LYS A 105 4.07 -6.79 -8.53
C LYS A 105 4.58 -7.07 -7.11
N PHE A 106 4.99 -6.02 -6.40
CA PHE A 106 5.47 -6.11 -5.02
C PHE A 106 4.34 -6.51 -4.07
N THR A 107 3.15 -5.92 -4.19
CA THR A 107 1.97 -6.32 -3.40
C THR A 107 1.62 -7.78 -3.65
N ASN A 108 1.63 -8.22 -4.92
CA ASN A 108 1.39 -9.62 -5.27
C ASN A 108 2.44 -10.57 -4.65
N PHE A 109 3.71 -10.18 -4.68
CA PHE A 109 4.80 -10.93 -4.07
C PHE A 109 4.61 -11.08 -2.55
N ILE A 110 4.32 -10.00 -1.83
CA ILE A 110 4.07 -10.04 -0.38
C ILE A 110 2.85 -10.89 -0.04
N LEU A 111 1.74 -10.75 -0.79
CA LEU A 111 0.55 -11.58 -0.57
C LEU A 111 0.84 -13.05 -0.81
N ASN A 112 1.64 -13.39 -1.82
CA ASN A 112 2.07 -14.76 -2.06
C ASN A 112 2.91 -15.30 -0.90
N ILE A 113 3.87 -14.55 -0.36
CA ILE A 113 4.66 -14.99 0.79
C ILE A 113 3.75 -15.26 1.99
N ILE A 114 2.94 -14.27 2.38
CA ILE A 114 2.11 -14.34 3.59
C ILE A 114 1.02 -15.42 3.48
N THR A 115 0.56 -15.72 2.26
CA THR A 115 -0.45 -16.77 2.00
C THR A 115 0.16 -18.13 1.64
N PHE A 116 1.48 -18.28 1.68
CA PHE A 116 2.18 -19.49 1.22
C PHE A 116 1.75 -19.88 -0.21
N TYR A 117 1.80 -18.92 -1.14
CA TYR A 117 1.41 -19.01 -2.55
C TYR A 117 -0.07 -19.36 -2.83
N LYS A 118 -0.92 -19.46 -1.81
CA LYS A 118 -2.35 -19.71 -2.00
C LYS A 118 -3.03 -18.61 -2.81
N PHE A 119 -2.62 -17.34 -2.64
CA PHE A 119 -3.20 -16.22 -3.38
C PHE A 119 -3.11 -16.39 -4.90
N GLN A 120 -1.89 -16.59 -5.41
CA GLN A 120 -1.67 -16.84 -6.84
C GLN A 120 -2.35 -18.12 -7.32
N LYS A 121 -2.23 -19.23 -6.58
CA LYS A 121 -2.87 -20.49 -6.94
C LYS A 121 -4.39 -20.37 -7.09
N THR A 122 -5.04 -19.61 -6.20
CA THR A 122 -6.48 -19.37 -6.25
C THR A 122 -6.87 -18.57 -7.49
N ILE A 123 -6.12 -17.52 -7.84
CA ILE A 123 -6.38 -16.71 -9.05
C ILE A 123 -6.20 -17.56 -10.31
N GLU A 124 -5.11 -18.31 -10.40
CA GLU A 124 -4.82 -19.19 -11.55
C GLU A 124 -5.88 -20.28 -11.72
N THR A 125 -6.27 -20.93 -10.61
CA THR A 125 -7.32 -21.95 -10.60
C THR A 125 -8.65 -21.36 -11.08
N TYR A 126 -9.04 -20.20 -10.56
CA TYR A 126 -10.26 -19.53 -10.97
C TYR A 126 -10.24 -19.22 -12.48
N ASN A 127 -9.16 -18.64 -12.97
CA ASN A 127 -9.00 -18.28 -14.37
C ASN A 127 -9.07 -19.50 -15.29
N LYS A 128 -8.44 -20.61 -14.88
CA LYS A 128 -8.51 -21.89 -15.60
C LYS A 128 -9.91 -22.48 -15.59
N THR A 129 -10.57 -22.53 -14.43
CA THR A 129 -11.90 -23.15 -14.28
C THR A 129 -12.98 -22.41 -15.06
N PHE A 130 -12.94 -21.08 -15.10
CA PHE A 130 -13.97 -20.26 -15.74
C PHE A 130 -13.58 -19.72 -17.13
N ASN A 131 -12.40 -20.09 -17.63
CA ASN A 131 -11.81 -19.54 -18.86
C ASN A 131 -11.85 -18.00 -18.87
N THR A 132 -11.44 -17.39 -17.76
CA THR A 132 -11.42 -15.94 -17.58
C THR A 132 -10.00 -15.45 -17.35
N ASN A 133 -9.76 -14.15 -17.56
CA ASN A 133 -8.50 -13.49 -17.19
C ASN A 133 -8.75 -12.43 -16.12
N ILE A 134 -9.16 -12.88 -14.93
CA ILE A 134 -9.39 -12.01 -13.80
C ILE A 134 -8.06 -11.66 -13.15
N TYR A 135 -7.88 -10.38 -12.85
CA TYR A 135 -6.75 -9.85 -12.11
C TYR A 135 -7.23 -9.04 -10.90
N PRO A 136 -6.55 -9.10 -9.74
CA PRO A 136 -6.87 -8.25 -8.58
C PRO A 136 -6.58 -6.78 -8.86
N TYR A 137 -7.54 -5.91 -8.53
CA TYR A 137 -7.40 -4.46 -8.70
C TYR A 137 -7.52 -3.75 -7.36
N HIS A 138 -6.81 -2.64 -7.20
CA HIS A 138 -7.13 -1.62 -6.22
C HIS A 138 -8.13 -0.65 -6.83
N VAL A 139 -9.24 -0.38 -6.13
CA VAL A 139 -10.30 0.51 -6.60
C VAL A 139 -10.22 1.83 -5.85
N SER A 140 -10.30 2.93 -6.59
CA SER A 140 -10.23 4.28 -6.02
C SER A 140 -11.11 5.27 -6.81
N LEU A 141 -11.17 6.52 -6.32
CA LEU A 141 -11.84 7.63 -6.98
C LEU A 141 -10.82 8.69 -7.36
N ILE A 142 -10.89 9.20 -8.58
CA ILE A 142 -10.33 10.51 -8.88
C ILE A 142 -11.48 11.50 -8.93
N VAL A 143 -11.31 12.64 -8.27
CA VAL A 143 -12.30 13.73 -8.29
C VAL A 143 -11.66 14.96 -8.91
N GLU A 144 -12.38 15.58 -9.85
CA GLU A 144 -12.04 16.87 -10.44
C GLU A 144 -12.79 17.95 -9.66
N ILE A 145 -12.05 18.83 -8.97
CA ILE A 145 -12.61 19.95 -8.22
C ILE A 145 -12.41 21.28 -8.96
N SER A 146 -13.35 22.21 -8.79
CA SER A 146 -13.24 23.60 -9.25
C SER A 146 -12.56 24.47 -8.21
N LEU A 147 -11.45 25.09 -8.59
CA LEU A 147 -10.76 26.11 -7.81
C LEU A 147 -11.21 27.54 -8.23
N PRO A 148 -10.82 28.58 -7.50
CA PRO A 148 -10.97 29.96 -7.95
C PRO A 148 -10.34 30.16 -9.34
N ASN A 149 -10.81 31.17 -10.08
CA ASN A 149 -10.33 31.51 -11.43
C ASN A 149 -10.57 30.42 -12.50
N LYS A 150 -11.60 29.58 -12.32
CA LYS A 150 -11.99 28.50 -13.26
C LYS A 150 -10.90 27.43 -13.46
N LEU A 151 -9.92 27.36 -12.56
CA LEU A 151 -8.92 26.29 -12.57
C LEU A 151 -9.53 24.99 -12.05
N THR A 152 -9.02 23.86 -12.50
CA THR A 152 -9.42 22.54 -11.99
C THR A 152 -8.23 21.81 -11.38
N LYS A 153 -8.50 20.95 -10.41
CA LYS A 153 -7.50 20.09 -9.78
C LYS A 153 -8.05 18.68 -9.65
N LEU A 154 -7.19 17.70 -9.91
CA LEU A 154 -7.50 16.29 -9.71
C LEU A 154 -6.96 15.84 -8.34
N LEU A 155 -7.81 15.14 -7.59
CA LEU A 155 -7.44 14.53 -6.32
C LEU A 155 -7.80 13.04 -6.38
N LEU A 156 -6.88 12.19 -5.97
CA LEU A 156 -7.11 10.76 -5.79
C LEU A 156 -7.58 10.52 -4.36
N ILE A 157 -8.70 9.82 -4.20
CA ILE A 157 -9.28 9.36 -2.93
C ILE A 157 -9.28 7.84 -2.96
N GLU A 158 -8.65 7.23 -1.97
CA GLU A 158 -8.57 5.78 -1.86
C GLU A 158 -8.54 5.31 -0.41
N LYS A 159 -8.79 4.02 -0.22
CA LYS A 159 -8.66 3.37 1.08
C LYS A 159 -7.75 2.15 0.97
N SER A 160 -6.52 2.32 1.42
CA SER A 160 -5.60 1.23 1.74
C SER A 160 -5.80 0.88 3.22
N ASN A 161 -4.74 0.67 4.00
CA ASN A 161 -4.75 0.64 5.46
C ASN A 161 -5.43 1.86 6.13
N CYS A 162 -5.44 3.02 5.47
CA CYS A 162 -6.15 4.23 5.90
C CYS A 162 -6.84 4.91 4.70
N ILE A 163 -7.68 5.92 4.99
CA ILE A 163 -8.25 6.76 3.92
C ILE A 163 -7.21 7.80 3.54
N ASN A 164 -6.86 7.82 2.26
CA ASN A 164 -5.86 8.72 1.70
C ASN A 164 -6.48 9.64 0.65
N VAL A 165 -6.11 10.92 0.72
CA VAL A 165 -6.34 11.91 -0.33
C VAL A 165 -4.99 12.41 -0.83
N THR A 166 -4.76 12.48 -2.14
CA THR A 166 -3.48 12.92 -2.72
C THR A 166 -3.66 13.72 -4.00
N GLU A 167 -2.75 14.67 -4.24
CA GLU A 167 -2.67 15.46 -5.49
C GLU A 167 -1.92 14.71 -6.60
N ASN A 168 -1.15 13.68 -6.27
CA ASN A 168 -0.28 12.97 -7.19
C ASN A 168 -1.07 11.93 -8.00
N VAL A 169 -1.89 12.42 -8.92
CA VAL A 169 -2.67 11.57 -9.83
C VAL A 169 -1.79 11.17 -11.02
N SER A 170 -1.19 9.98 -10.96
CA SER A 170 -0.51 9.40 -12.12
C SER A 170 -1.52 8.72 -13.04
N PHE A 171 -1.39 8.92 -14.34
CA PHE A 171 -2.11 8.15 -15.34
C PHE A 171 -1.12 7.18 -15.96
N ASN A 172 -1.32 5.88 -15.76
CA ASN A 172 -0.56 4.85 -16.44
C ASN A 172 -1.50 4.08 -17.36
N GLU A 173 -0.96 3.49 -18.44
CA GLU A 173 -1.75 2.78 -19.46
C GLU A 173 -2.53 1.58 -18.91
N LYS A 174 -2.13 1.07 -17.74
CA LYS A 174 -2.77 -0.06 -17.09
C LYS A 174 -3.97 0.34 -16.22
N LYS A 175 -4.18 1.64 -15.96
CA LYS A 175 -5.33 2.13 -15.19
C LYS A 175 -6.57 2.09 -16.06
N ILE A 176 -7.64 1.53 -15.52
CA ILE A 176 -8.95 1.56 -16.17
C ILE A 176 -9.76 2.67 -15.50
N LEU A 177 -10.23 3.63 -16.30
CA LEU A 177 -11.02 4.76 -15.84
C LEU A 177 -12.46 4.65 -16.33
N LYS A 178 -13.40 5.00 -15.47
CA LYS A 178 -14.81 5.17 -15.84
C LYS A 178 -15.34 6.47 -15.27
N VAL A 179 -15.74 7.38 -16.15
CA VAL A 179 -16.36 8.65 -15.76
C VAL A 179 -17.76 8.38 -15.21
N ILE A 180 -18.09 8.99 -14.07
CA ILE A 180 -19.44 9.05 -13.54
C ILE A 180 -19.97 10.46 -13.70
N LYS A 181 -21.15 10.58 -14.33
CA LYS A 181 -21.91 11.83 -14.37
C LYS A 181 -22.48 12.10 -12.97
N ILE A 182 -22.10 13.23 -12.40
CA ILE A 182 -22.62 13.69 -11.11
C ILE A 182 -23.89 14.49 -11.38
N PRO A 183 -24.98 14.30 -10.61
CA PRO A 183 -26.12 15.21 -10.66
C PRO A 183 -25.67 16.66 -10.34
N LYS A 184 -26.46 17.66 -10.73
CA LYS A 184 -26.14 19.10 -10.54
C LYS A 184 -25.97 19.55 -9.06
N GLN A 185 -26.02 18.62 -8.12
CA GLN A 185 -25.80 18.85 -6.69
C GLN A 185 -24.38 19.36 -6.41
N LYS A 186 -24.25 20.22 -5.40
CA LYS A 186 -22.98 20.81 -4.98
C LYS A 186 -22.26 19.86 -4.00
N TYR A 187 -21.73 18.75 -4.51
CA TYR A 187 -20.87 17.90 -3.68
C TYR A 187 -19.47 18.51 -3.53
N SER A 188 -18.91 18.41 -2.32
CA SER A 188 -17.49 18.61 -2.03
C SER A 188 -16.90 17.33 -1.45
N ILE A 189 -15.57 17.17 -1.47
CA ILE A 189 -14.93 15.97 -0.91
C ILE A 189 -15.27 15.81 0.57
N ARG A 190 -15.24 16.92 1.32
CA ARG A 190 -15.58 16.94 2.75
C ARG A 190 -16.99 16.41 2.98
N THR A 191 -17.98 16.94 2.27
CA THR A 191 -19.38 16.51 2.41
C THR A 191 -19.56 15.03 2.08
N ILE A 192 -18.96 14.54 0.98
CA ILE A 192 -19.07 13.12 0.59
C ILE A 192 -18.49 12.21 1.68
N LEU A 193 -17.30 12.54 2.19
CA LEU A 193 -16.63 11.72 3.19
C LEU A 193 -17.34 11.77 4.55
N GLN A 194 -17.77 12.95 5.00
CA GLN A 194 -18.49 13.12 6.26
C GLN A 194 -19.86 12.42 6.25
N GLU A 195 -20.66 12.59 5.19
CA GLU A 195 -21.95 11.92 5.07
C GLU A 195 -21.79 10.40 4.95
N THR A 196 -20.73 9.94 4.27
CA THR A 196 -20.42 8.50 4.20
C THR A 196 -20.03 7.96 5.58
N GLN A 197 -19.16 8.67 6.30
CA GLN A 197 -18.75 8.33 7.67
C GLN A 197 -19.96 8.27 8.60
N LYS A 198 -20.80 9.31 8.60
CA LYS A 198 -22.03 9.38 9.40
C LYS A 198 -22.96 8.20 9.12
N ARG A 199 -23.12 7.83 7.85
CA ARG A 199 -24.01 6.74 7.45
C ARG A 199 -23.50 5.35 7.86
N ILE A 200 -22.20 5.10 7.80
CA ILE A 200 -21.64 3.75 8.03
C ILE A 200 -20.97 3.57 9.40
N GLY A 201 -20.78 4.66 10.15
CA GLY A 201 -20.12 4.70 11.44
C GLY A 201 -18.58 4.70 11.34
N ASP A 202 -17.93 5.27 12.35
CA ASP A 202 -16.47 5.47 12.38
C ASP A 202 -15.69 4.17 12.24
N LYS A 203 -16.17 3.12 12.92
CA LYS A 203 -15.59 1.77 12.88
C LYS A 203 -15.48 1.25 11.45
N LYS A 204 -16.56 1.29 10.68
CA LYS A 204 -16.53 0.84 9.28
C LYS A 204 -15.83 1.85 8.38
N PHE A 205 -15.92 3.13 8.68
CA PHE A 205 -15.34 4.17 7.85
C PHE A 205 -13.81 4.19 7.89
N PHE A 206 -13.17 4.14 9.06
CA PHE A 206 -11.71 4.26 9.17
C PHE A 206 -10.99 2.92 9.12
N ASN A 207 -11.55 1.86 9.70
CA ASN A 207 -10.84 0.58 9.76
C ASN A 207 -10.70 -0.07 8.39
N TRP A 208 -9.70 -0.91 8.22
CA TRP A 208 -9.49 -1.65 6.98
C TRP A 208 -9.29 -3.13 7.27
N THR A 209 -9.87 -3.98 6.42
CA THR A 209 -9.56 -5.41 6.37
C THR A 209 -9.48 -5.84 4.92
N ILE A 210 -8.62 -6.81 4.60
CA ILE A 210 -8.36 -7.22 3.21
C ILE A 210 -9.62 -7.69 2.48
N TYR A 211 -10.60 -8.27 3.18
CA TYR A 211 -11.78 -8.87 2.56
C TYR A 211 -13.15 -8.31 3.00
N LYS A 212 -13.31 -7.79 4.24
CA LYS A 212 -14.63 -7.27 4.71
C LYS A 212 -14.79 -5.76 4.55
N ASN A 213 -13.72 -4.99 4.67
CA ASN A 213 -13.77 -3.53 4.73
C ASN A 213 -12.59 -2.89 3.99
N ASN A 214 -12.47 -3.24 2.71
CA ASN A 214 -11.38 -2.81 1.83
C ASN A 214 -11.79 -1.62 0.93
N CYS A 215 -10.94 -1.31 -0.05
CA CYS A 215 -11.16 -0.26 -1.04
C CYS A 215 -12.47 -0.41 -1.82
N TYR A 216 -12.84 -1.64 -2.21
CA TYR A 216 -14.10 -1.91 -2.91
C TYR A 216 -15.30 -1.52 -2.05
N VAL A 217 -15.32 -1.95 -0.79
CA VAL A 217 -16.41 -1.63 0.14
C VAL A 217 -16.49 -0.12 0.35
N PHE A 218 -15.36 0.53 0.59
CA PHE A 218 -15.32 1.99 0.75
C PHE A 218 -15.87 2.76 -0.45
N ILE A 219 -15.46 2.40 -1.67
CA ILE A 219 -15.98 3.06 -2.88
C ILE A 219 -17.46 2.75 -3.08
N LYS A 220 -17.91 1.52 -2.80
CA LYS A 220 -19.33 1.17 -2.82
C LYS A 220 -20.14 2.05 -1.86
N GLU A 221 -19.64 2.25 -0.64
CA GLU A 221 -20.31 3.08 0.37
C GLU A 221 -20.33 4.56 -0.05
N ILE A 222 -19.24 5.11 -0.60
CA ILE A 222 -19.25 6.48 -1.14
C ILE A 222 -20.32 6.63 -2.23
N LEU A 223 -20.33 5.71 -3.20
CA LEU A 223 -21.30 5.75 -4.30
C LEU A 223 -22.74 5.64 -3.82
N MET A 224 -22.98 4.84 -2.77
CA MET A 224 -24.30 4.73 -2.15
C MET A 224 -24.73 6.04 -1.50
N THR A 225 -23.83 6.69 -0.75
CA THR A 225 -24.10 7.98 -0.07
C THR A 225 -24.48 9.07 -1.05
N ILE A 226 -23.82 9.15 -2.20
CA ILE A 226 -24.08 10.20 -3.21
C ILE A 226 -25.13 9.80 -4.26
N GLY A 227 -25.84 8.68 -4.05
CA GLY A 227 -26.89 8.21 -4.96
C GLY A 227 -26.39 7.77 -6.35
N LEU A 228 -25.11 7.41 -6.48
CA LEU A 228 -24.49 6.97 -7.73
C LEU A 228 -24.23 5.46 -7.79
N LEU A 229 -24.72 4.68 -6.82
CA LEU A 229 -24.61 3.23 -6.83
C LEU A 229 -25.65 2.61 -7.78
N ASN A 230 -25.22 2.23 -8.98
CA ASN A 230 -26.04 1.54 -9.98
C ASN A 230 -25.36 0.25 -10.48
N LYS A 231 -26.10 -0.59 -11.22
CA LYS A 231 -25.60 -1.89 -11.75
C LYS A 231 -24.29 -1.73 -12.52
N THR A 232 -24.16 -0.69 -13.35
CA THR A 232 -22.97 -0.44 -14.15
C THR A 232 -21.76 -0.04 -13.29
N ASN A 233 -21.98 0.74 -12.24
CA ASN A 233 -20.92 1.14 -11.30
C ASN A 233 -20.51 -0.04 -10.41
N ILE A 234 -21.47 -0.82 -9.91
CA ILE A 234 -21.21 -2.06 -9.15
C ILE A 234 -20.38 -3.02 -9.99
N ARG A 235 -20.79 -3.32 -11.24
CA ARG A 235 -20.03 -4.21 -12.13
C ARG A 235 -18.61 -3.70 -12.38
N PHE A 236 -18.43 -2.39 -12.48
CA PHE A 236 -17.11 -1.80 -12.64
C PHE A 236 -16.23 -2.02 -11.41
N ILE A 237 -16.72 -1.81 -10.18
CA ILE A 237 -15.90 -1.93 -8.96
C ILE A 237 -15.83 -3.35 -8.39
N ASN A 238 -16.73 -4.25 -8.77
CA ASN A 238 -16.86 -5.58 -8.17
C ASN A 238 -15.58 -6.42 -8.29
N GLN A 239 -15.21 -7.06 -7.19
CA GLN A 239 -14.07 -7.97 -7.06
C GLN A 239 -14.41 -9.24 -6.27
N ASP A 240 -15.69 -9.50 -6.02
CA ASP A 240 -16.16 -10.67 -5.25
C ASP A 240 -15.63 -11.99 -5.78
N LYS A 241 -15.47 -12.11 -7.10
CA LYS A 241 -14.95 -13.31 -7.77
C LYS A 241 -13.51 -13.66 -7.35
N ILE A 242 -12.75 -12.67 -6.89
CA ILE A 242 -11.36 -12.83 -6.43
C ILE A 242 -11.31 -12.97 -4.91
N ILE A 243 -12.08 -12.14 -4.21
CA ILE A 243 -11.99 -12.03 -2.75
C ILE A 243 -12.67 -13.22 -2.06
N LYS A 244 -13.85 -13.66 -2.52
CA LYS A 244 -14.61 -14.74 -1.86
C LYS A 244 -13.88 -16.09 -1.83
N PRO A 245 -13.18 -16.51 -2.90
CA PRO A 245 -12.41 -17.75 -2.87
C PRO A 245 -11.16 -17.70 -1.98
N LEU A 246 -10.70 -16.51 -1.59
CA LEU A 246 -9.53 -16.35 -0.73
C LEU A 246 -9.92 -16.58 0.73
N ASN A 247 -9.78 -17.83 1.18
CA ASN A 247 -9.90 -18.17 2.59
C ASN A 247 -8.56 -17.91 3.31
N PHE A 248 -8.42 -16.74 3.93
CA PHE A 248 -7.26 -16.42 4.75
C PHE A 248 -7.39 -17.07 6.12
N SER A 249 -6.33 -17.73 6.61
CA SER A 249 -6.31 -18.22 7.99
C SER A 249 -6.20 -17.06 8.98
N ASP A 250 -6.60 -17.28 10.24
CA ASP A 250 -6.48 -16.27 11.30
C ASP A 250 -5.04 -15.79 11.47
N PHE A 251 -4.06 -16.70 11.36
CA PHE A 251 -2.64 -16.34 11.39
C PHE A 251 -2.23 -15.43 10.22
N THR A 252 -2.70 -15.71 9.00
CA THR A 252 -2.45 -14.86 7.84
C THR A 252 -3.11 -13.49 8.03
N LEU A 253 -4.34 -13.43 8.53
CA LEU A 253 -5.02 -12.18 8.81
C LEU A 253 -4.27 -11.37 9.86
N HIS A 254 -3.87 -11.99 10.97
CA HIS A 254 -3.04 -11.37 12.00
C HIS A 254 -1.75 -10.79 11.41
N THR A 255 -1.05 -11.56 10.58
CA THR A 255 0.18 -11.11 9.91
C THR A 255 -0.07 -9.87 9.04
N ILE A 256 -1.13 -9.87 8.23
CA ILE A 256 -1.52 -8.71 7.41
C ILE A 256 -1.84 -7.50 8.30
N HIS A 257 -2.62 -7.71 9.36
CA HIS A 257 -2.99 -6.66 10.31
C HIS A 257 -1.77 -6.07 11.02
N PHE A 258 -0.80 -6.90 11.40
CA PHE A 258 0.46 -6.47 11.99
C PHE A 258 1.22 -5.52 11.05
N PHE A 259 1.41 -5.91 9.79
CA PHE A 259 2.11 -5.06 8.81
C PHE A 259 1.35 -3.78 8.48
N CYS A 260 0.01 -3.84 8.37
CA CYS A 260 -0.80 -2.64 8.16
C CYS A 260 -0.71 -1.68 9.36
N SER A 261 -0.67 -2.20 10.58
CA SER A 261 -0.54 -1.41 11.80
C SER A 261 0.85 -0.77 11.89
N LEU A 262 1.90 -1.53 11.57
CA LEU A 262 3.26 -1.02 11.49
C LEU A 262 3.35 0.12 10.46
N HIS A 263 2.82 -0.07 9.26
CA HIS A 263 2.78 0.96 8.22
C HIS A 263 2.02 2.22 8.68
N ASN A 264 0.88 2.06 9.38
CA ASN A 264 0.13 3.18 9.93
C ASN A 264 0.94 3.96 10.98
N ILE A 265 1.74 3.27 11.81
CA ILE A 265 2.62 3.93 12.78
C ILE A 265 3.70 4.73 12.06
N PHE A 266 4.36 4.14 11.06
CA PHE A 266 5.37 4.82 10.25
C PHE A 266 4.80 6.08 9.58
N ASP A 267 3.63 5.98 8.94
CA ASP A 267 2.99 7.11 8.24
C ASP A 267 2.58 8.26 9.19
N ASN A 268 2.16 7.95 10.42
CA ASN A 268 1.63 8.97 11.33
C ASN A 268 2.73 9.66 12.16
N TYR A 269 3.80 8.93 12.49
CA TYR A 269 4.80 9.36 13.46
C TYR A 269 6.20 9.57 12.89
N ILE A 270 6.58 8.86 11.83
CA ILE A 270 7.96 8.87 11.32
C ILE A 270 8.07 9.70 10.03
N LEU A 271 7.16 9.46 9.08
CA LEU A 271 7.12 10.22 7.82
C LEU A 271 6.35 11.54 8.04
N LEU A 272 7.03 12.54 8.60
CA LEU A 272 6.59 13.94 8.63
C LEU A 272 6.84 14.62 7.27
#